data_AF-A0AAQ0U4Y1-F1
#
_entry.id   AF-A0AAQ0U4Y1-F1
#
_cell.length_a   1.000
_cell.length_b   1.000
_cell.length_c   1.000
_cell.angle_alpha   90.00
_cell.angle_beta   90.00
_cell.angle_gamma   90.00
#
_symmetry.space_group_name_H-M   'P 1'
#
loop_
_entity.id
_entity.type
_entity.pdbx_description
1 polymer ?
#
loop_
_entity_poly.entity_id
_entity_poly.type
_entity_poly.pdbx_seq_one_letter_code
_entity_poly.pdbx_strand_id
1 'polypeptide(L)'
;MRSTRRDEILAHAAKLFSERGIAATTVRDIADEVGILSGSLYHYFDSKDAIANEIVVRFLEDLNVRYEDSIEPEGSARDRLATMVSVSFASAVDHPYATEVYQGEAILSSQPADAPITVLVQKAHSYWRSAITRGVADGEFREDIDPEQFHRLLRESVWSTVAQYRPQLSELAEDLQRNLISVFLDGFAARSVDGEPVARIARRTAKKEAQTESPDSELAELRSDVDELKSVIRELSSSIRQLQKP
;
A
#
# COMPACT_ATOMS: atom_id res chain seq x y z
N MET A 1 -23.52 16.25 1.37
CA MET A 1 -24.79 15.52 1.15
C MET A 1 -25.45 15.33 2.51
N ARG A 2 -26.77 15.51 2.67
CA ARG A 2 -27.43 15.19 3.96
C ARG A 2 -27.44 13.67 4.14
N SER A 3 -27.06 13.19 5.31
CA SER A 3 -27.16 11.78 5.70
C SER A 3 -28.61 11.32 5.54
N THR A 4 -28.81 10.19 4.86
CA THR A 4 -30.13 9.57 4.75
C THR A 4 -30.44 8.76 6.00
N ARG A 5 -31.72 8.47 6.27
CA ARG A 5 -32.08 7.56 7.37
C ARG A 5 -31.41 6.19 7.24
N ARG A 6 -31.19 5.72 6.00
CA ARG A 6 -30.45 4.48 5.72
C ARG A 6 -29.01 4.58 6.21
N ASP A 7 -28.35 5.71 5.97
CA ASP A 7 -26.95 5.94 6.39
C ASP A 7 -26.83 6.01 7.92
N GLU A 8 -27.79 6.65 8.60
CA GLU A 8 -27.84 6.66 10.06
C GLU A 8 -27.97 5.24 10.63
N ILE A 9 -28.89 4.43 10.08
CA ILE A 9 -29.06 3.03 10.51
C ILE A 9 -27.76 2.24 10.32
N LEU A 10 -27.08 2.37 9.17
CA LEU A 10 -25.81 1.68 8.91
C LEU A 10 -24.72 2.09 9.90
N ALA A 11 -24.61 3.39 10.21
CA ALA A 11 -23.60 3.90 11.13
C ALA A 11 -23.79 3.35 12.57
N HIS A 12 -25.02 3.38 13.08
CA HIS A 12 -25.34 2.85 14.41
C HIS A 12 -25.22 1.32 14.45
N ALA A 13 -25.66 0.62 13.39
CA ALA A 13 -25.51 -0.82 13.29
C ALA A 13 -24.04 -1.26 13.25
N ALA A 14 -23.19 -0.56 12.47
CA ALA A 14 -21.76 -0.86 12.39
C ALA A 14 -21.11 -0.75 13.77
N LYS A 15 -21.42 0.31 14.52
CA LYS A 15 -20.94 0.49 15.90
C LYS A 15 -21.36 -0.67 16.81
N LEU A 16 -22.65 -1.02 16.82
CA LEU A 16 -23.14 -2.13 17.65
C LEU A 16 -22.52 -3.48 17.26
N PHE A 17 -22.35 -3.74 15.97
CA PHE A 17 -21.70 -4.95 15.48
C PHE A 17 -20.22 -5.00 15.85
N SER A 18 -19.51 -3.87 15.82
CA SER A 18 -18.12 -3.78 16.29
C SER A 18 -18.01 -4.05 17.79
N GLU A 19 -18.90 -3.47 18.62
CA GLU A 19 -18.84 -3.62 20.08
C GLU A 19 -19.26 -5.01 20.60
N ARG A 20 -20.24 -5.65 19.93
CA ARG A 20 -20.93 -6.85 20.46
C ARG A 20 -20.85 -8.06 19.54
N GLY A 21 -20.42 -7.87 18.30
CA GLY A 21 -20.55 -8.85 17.23
C GLY A 21 -21.95 -8.89 16.61
N ILE A 22 -22.02 -9.37 15.36
CA ILE A 22 -23.27 -9.47 14.59
C ILE A 22 -24.24 -10.43 15.25
N ALA A 23 -23.77 -11.57 15.74
CA ALA A 23 -24.62 -12.60 16.33
C ALA A 23 -25.36 -12.11 17.58
N ALA A 24 -24.69 -11.35 18.45
CA ALA A 24 -25.25 -10.84 19.71
C ALA A 24 -26.09 -9.56 19.55
N THR A 25 -26.09 -8.95 18.37
CA THR A 25 -26.87 -7.74 18.07
C THR A 25 -28.21 -8.12 17.43
N THR A 26 -29.31 -7.53 17.88
CA THR A 26 -30.64 -7.73 17.28
C THR A 26 -31.10 -6.53 16.46
N VAL A 27 -32.07 -6.73 15.56
CA VAL A 27 -32.71 -5.62 14.82
C VAL A 27 -33.36 -4.62 15.78
N ARG A 28 -33.84 -5.09 16.94
CA ARG A 28 -34.41 -4.22 17.97
C ARG A 28 -33.34 -3.32 18.59
N ASP A 29 -32.17 -3.87 18.93
CA ASP A 29 -31.06 -3.08 19.48
C ASP A 29 -30.66 -1.93 18.53
N ILE A 30 -30.59 -2.22 17.23
CA ILE A 30 -30.27 -1.21 16.21
C ILE A 30 -31.38 -0.15 16.12
N ALA A 31 -32.64 -0.57 16.12
CA ALA A 31 -33.78 0.36 16.06
C ALA A 31 -33.83 1.28 17.29
N ASP A 32 -33.60 0.71 18.49
CA ASP A 32 -33.58 1.45 19.75
C ASP A 32 -32.42 2.47 19.77
N GLU A 33 -31.23 2.09 19.30
CA GLU A 33 -30.05 2.98 19.19
C GLU A 33 -30.28 4.13 18.19
N VAL A 34 -30.98 3.89 17.07
CA VAL A 34 -31.33 4.92 16.07
C VAL A 34 -32.53 5.78 16.51
N GLY A 35 -33.31 5.32 17.50
CA GLY A 35 -34.51 6.00 17.98
C GLY A 35 -35.75 5.80 17.09
N ILE A 36 -35.90 4.63 16.47
CA ILE A 36 -37.04 4.27 15.62
C ILE A 36 -37.70 2.96 16.08
N LEU A 37 -38.92 2.68 15.59
CA LEU A 37 -39.56 1.39 15.83
C LEU A 37 -38.89 0.29 15.01
N SER A 38 -38.76 -0.92 15.57
CA SER A 38 -38.16 -2.05 14.84
C SER A 38 -38.88 -2.38 13.52
N GLY A 39 -40.21 -2.18 13.47
CA GLY A 39 -40.98 -2.32 12.23
C GLY A 39 -40.56 -1.33 11.14
N SER A 40 -40.15 -0.11 11.52
CA SER A 40 -39.66 0.89 10.58
C SER A 40 -38.32 0.52 9.96
N LEU A 41 -37.47 -0.21 10.69
CA LEU A 41 -36.16 -0.65 10.19
C LEU A 41 -36.30 -1.66 9.04
N TYR A 42 -37.33 -2.52 9.08
CA TYR A 42 -37.66 -3.44 7.98
C TYR A 42 -38.14 -2.76 6.69
N HIS A 43 -38.47 -1.46 6.72
CA HIS A 43 -38.70 -0.70 5.49
C HIS A 43 -37.40 -0.30 4.78
N TYR A 44 -36.26 -0.35 5.48
CA TYR A 44 -34.96 -0.02 4.93
C TYR A 44 -34.15 -1.26 4.56
N PHE A 45 -34.24 -2.32 5.37
CA PHE A 45 -33.44 -3.54 5.21
C PHE A 45 -34.26 -4.79 5.47
N ASP A 46 -34.03 -5.82 4.63
CA ASP A 46 -34.76 -7.08 4.72
C ASP A 46 -34.33 -7.92 5.93
N SER A 47 -33.09 -7.76 6.41
CA SER A 47 -32.55 -8.51 7.53
C SER A 47 -31.35 -7.83 8.19
N LYS A 48 -30.95 -8.34 9.36
CA LYS A 48 -29.69 -7.97 10.03
C LYS A 48 -28.47 -8.27 9.14
N ASP A 49 -28.50 -9.39 8.43
CA ASP A 49 -27.39 -9.77 7.55
C ASP A 49 -27.30 -8.85 6.33
N ALA A 50 -28.45 -8.36 5.82
CA ALA A 50 -28.45 -7.35 4.76
C ALA A 50 -27.79 -6.04 5.21
N ILE A 51 -28.00 -5.62 6.47
CA ILE A 51 -27.34 -4.46 7.07
C ILE A 51 -25.83 -4.69 7.16
N ALA A 52 -25.40 -5.82 7.74
CA ALA A 52 -23.98 -6.16 7.86
C ALA A 52 -23.29 -6.22 6.48
N ASN A 53 -23.94 -6.84 5.49
CA ASN A 53 -23.42 -6.92 4.13
C ASN A 53 -23.28 -5.52 3.51
N GLU A 54 -24.28 -4.66 3.63
CA GLU A 54 -24.21 -3.31 3.06
C GLU A 54 -23.13 -2.45 3.71
N ILE A 55 -22.91 -2.57 5.03
CA ILE A 55 -21.80 -1.91 5.73
C ILE A 55 -20.46 -2.30 5.09
N VAL A 56 -20.23 -3.60 4.90
CA VAL A 56 -18.97 -4.12 4.35
C VAL A 56 -18.82 -3.78 2.87
N VAL A 57 -19.89 -3.88 2.08
CA VAL A 57 -19.88 -3.52 0.66
C VAL A 57 -19.47 -2.06 0.48
N ARG A 58 -20.11 -1.14 1.21
CA ARG A 58 -19.78 0.30 1.11
C ARG A 58 -18.35 0.60 1.51
N PHE A 59 -17.85 -0.04 2.57
CA PHE A 59 -16.46 0.07 2.99
C PHE A 59 -15.50 -0.43 1.89
N LEU A 60 -15.77 -1.59 1.31
CA LEU A 60 -14.92 -2.15 0.25
C LEU A 60 -15.01 -1.36 -1.05
N GLU A 61 -16.16 -0.78 -1.38
CA GLU A 61 -16.32 0.12 -2.53
C GLU A 61 -15.43 1.36 -2.37
N ASP A 62 -15.52 2.04 -1.22
CA ASP A 62 -14.65 3.19 -0.90
C ASP A 62 -13.17 2.80 -0.92
N LEU A 63 -12.81 1.67 -0.29
CA LEU A 63 -11.43 1.18 -0.29
C LEU A 63 -10.90 0.90 -1.71
N ASN A 64 -11.72 0.29 -2.56
CA ASN A 64 -11.34 0.01 -3.95
C ASN A 64 -11.16 1.30 -4.75
N VAL A 65 -12.01 2.30 -4.57
CA VAL A 65 -11.85 3.62 -5.20
C VAL A 65 -10.52 4.25 -4.77
N ARG A 66 -10.20 4.24 -3.47
CA ARG A 66 -8.93 4.80 -2.97
C ARG A 66 -7.71 4.03 -3.47
N TYR A 67 -7.79 2.71 -3.62
CA TYR A 67 -6.70 1.92 -4.23
C TYR A 67 -6.55 2.19 -5.73
N GLU A 68 -7.65 2.41 -6.44
CA GLU A 68 -7.64 2.82 -7.84
C GLU A 68 -7.00 4.20 -8.02
N ASP A 69 -7.34 5.15 -7.15
CA ASP A 69 -6.77 6.51 -7.16
C ASP A 69 -5.29 6.54 -6.75
N SER A 70 -4.80 5.52 -6.03
CA SER A 70 -3.38 5.39 -5.67
C SER A 70 -2.47 4.95 -6.83
N ILE A 71 -3.05 4.68 -8.01
CA ILE A 71 -2.31 4.25 -9.20
C ILE A 71 -1.71 5.47 -9.89
N GLU A 72 -0.47 5.79 -9.55
CA GLU A 72 0.31 6.80 -10.27
C GLU A 72 0.94 6.19 -11.54
N PRO A 73 0.75 6.80 -12.74
CA PRO A 73 1.29 6.26 -13.99
C PRO A 73 2.82 6.12 -14.01
N GLU A 74 3.52 7.06 -13.38
CA GLU A 74 4.99 7.16 -13.39
C GLU A 74 5.63 6.79 -12.04
N GLY A 75 4.83 6.25 -11.09
CA GLY A 75 5.29 5.89 -9.76
C GLY A 75 5.95 4.51 -9.71
N SER A 76 6.99 4.36 -8.89
CA SER A 76 7.62 3.04 -8.64
C SER A 76 6.64 2.06 -7.99
N ALA A 77 6.84 0.76 -8.20
CA ALA A 77 6.03 -0.26 -7.54
C ALA A 77 6.13 -0.17 -6.01
N ARG A 78 7.32 0.19 -5.50
CA ARG A 78 7.53 0.46 -4.07
C ARG A 78 6.68 1.62 -3.56
N ASP A 79 6.69 2.75 -4.26
CA ASP A 79 5.94 3.95 -3.83
C ASP A 79 4.43 3.68 -3.91
N ARG A 80 3.97 2.95 -4.94
CA ARG A 80 2.57 2.50 -5.03
C ARG A 80 2.16 1.66 -3.82
N LEU A 81 2.95 0.64 -3.45
CA LEU A 81 2.67 -0.18 -2.27
C LEU A 81 2.69 0.64 -0.98
N ALA A 82 3.61 1.59 -0.84
CA ALA A 82 3.65 2.51 0.29
C ALA A 82 2.37 3.35 0.42
N THR A 83 1.89 3.93 -0.70
CA THR A 83 0.64 4.68 -0.75
C THR A 83 -0.56 3.80 -0.44
N MET A 84 -0.58 2.56 -0.93
CA MET A 84 -1.65 1.62 -0.62
C MET A 84 -1.72 1.30 0.88
N VAL A 85 -0.58 1.17 1.59
CA VAL A 85 -0.56 1.04 3.06
C VAL A 85 -1.17 2.28 3.73
N SER A 86 -0.80 3.50 3.31
CA SER A 86 -1.43 4.73 3.83
C SER A 86 -2.94 4.72 3.64
N VAL A 87 -3.40 4.35 2.44
CA VAL A 87 -4.82 4.29 2.09
C VAL A 87 -5.55 3.29 2.98
N SER A 88 -4.97 2.13 3.26
CA SER A 88 -5.57 1.14 4.17
C SER A 88 -5.77 1.72 5.58
N PHE A 89 -4.78 2.44 6.10
CA PHE A 89 -4.86 3.06 7.43
C PHE A 89 -5.85 4.21 7.45
N ALA A 90 -5.83 5.10 6.46
CA ALA A 90 -6.77 6.20 6.35
C ALA A 90 -8.22 5.68 6.24
N SER A 91 -8.44 4.65 5.42
CA SER A 91 -9.75 4.00 5.30
C SER A 91 -10.22 3.39 6.62
N ALA A 92 -9.30 2.79 7.39
CA ALA A 92 -9.64 2.27 8.72
C ALA A 92 -9.95 3.36 9.76
N VAL A 93 -9.29 4.52 9.67
CA VAL A 93 -9.59 5.70 10.51
C VAL A 93 -10.97 6.27 10.16
N ASP A 94 -11.31 6.35 8.87
CA ASP A 94 -12.59 6.87 8.41
C ASP A 94 -13.75 5.91 8.67
N HIS A 95 -13.48 4.60 8.68
CA HIS A 95 -14.47 3.53 8.85
C HIS A 95 -14.13 2.57 10.01
N PRO A 96 -14.00 3.05 11.25
CA PRO A 96 -13.43 2.29 12.36
C PRO A 96 -14.25 1.04 12.71
N TYR A 97 -15.57 1.11 12.58
CA TYR A 97 -16.47 0.00 12.88
C TYR A 97 -16.62 -0.97 11.71
N ALA A 98 -16.65 -0.47 10.47
CA ALA A 98 -16.83 -1.33 9.29
C ALA A 98 -15.64 -2.27 9.07
N THR A 99 -14.42 -1.82 9.39
CA THR A 99 -13.22 -2.69 9.32
C THR A 99 -13.31 -3.86 10.28
N GLU A 100 -13.85 -3.67 11.48
CA GLU A 100 -14.05 -4.76 12.45
C GLU A 100 -15.13 -5.73 12.00
N VAL A 101 -16.24 -5.21 11.50
CA VAL A 101 -17.32 -6.02 10.91
C VAL A 101 -16.78 -6.88 9.76
N TYR A 102 -15.96 -6.30 8.87
CA TYR A 102 -15.32 -7.01 7.76
C TYR A 102 -14.31 -8.08 8.22
N GLN A 103 -13.52 -7.81 9.25
CA GLN A 103 -12.53 -8.76 9.80
C GLN A 103 -13.17 -9.90 10.62
N GLY A 104 -14.44 -9.76 11.03
CA GLY A 104 -15.16 -10.82 11.71
C GLY A 104 -15.28 -12.08 10.84
N GLU A 105 -14.85 -13.23 11.37
CA GLU A 105 -14.70 -14.50 10.63
C GLU A 105 -15.95 -14.92 9.83
N ALA A 106 -17.15 -14.52 10.27
CA ALA A 106 -18.42 -14.98 9.71
C ALA A 106 -18.81 -14.37 8.36
N ILE A 107 -18.37 -13.14 8.04
CA ILE A 107 -18.88 -12.42 6.86
C ILE A 107 -18.35 -13.03 5.56
N LEU A 108 -17.06 -13.37 5.49
CA LEU A 108 -16.44 -13.85 4.25
C LEU A 108 -16.52 -15.37 4.08
N SER A 109 -16.50 -16.13 5.18
CA SER A 109 -16.44 -17.60 5.12
C SER A 109 -17.70 -18.25 4.52
N SER A 110 -18.79 -17.49 4.38
CA SER A 110 -20.13 -18.00 4.05
C SER A 110 -20.67 -17.50 2.70
N GLN A 111 -19.88 -16.73 1.94
CA GLN A 111 -20.36 -16.05 0.73
C GLN A 111 -20.07 -16.83 -0.55
N PRO A 112 -21.02 -16.87 -1.50
CA PRO A 112 -20.75 -17.31 -2.87
C PRO A 112 -19.61 -16.54 -3.55
N ALA A 113 -19.01 -17.15 -4.57
CA ALA A 113 -17.90 -16.56 -5.31
C ALA A 113 -18.29 -15.27 -6.07
N ASP A 114 -19.55 -15.18 -6.49
CA ASP A 114 -20.15 -14.06 -7.23
C ASP A 114 -20.85 -13.04 -6.32
N ALA A 115 -20.85 -13.26 -5.00
CA ALA A 115 -21.41 -12.31 -4.06
C ALA A 115 -20.65 -10.96 -4.15
N PRO A 116 -21.34 -9.81 -4.04
CA PRO A 116 -20.72 -8.49 -4.16
C PRO A 116 -19.47 -8.29 -3.28
N ILE A 117 -19.52 -8.77 -2.02
CA ILE A 117 -18.39 -8.70 -1.09
C ILE A 117 -17.19 -9.49 -1.64
N THR A 118 -17.39 -10.73 -2.09
CA THR A 118 -16.31 -11.57 -2.63
C THR A 118 -15.65 -10.91 -3.85
N VAL A 119 -16.44 -10.35 -4.75
CA VAL A 119 -15.95 -9.63 -5.94
C VAL A 119 -15.13 -8.39 -5.54
N LEU A 120 -15.62 -7.59 -4.60
CA LEU A 120 -14.92 -6.39 -4.13
C LEU A 120 -13.62 -6.71 -3.40
N VAL A 121 -13.59 -7.80 -2.62
CA VAL A 121 -12.37 -8.31 -1.99
C VAL A 121 -11.36 -8.73 -3.06
N GLN A 122 -11.78 -9.53 -4.05
CA GLN A 122 -10.92 -9.96 -5.15
C GLN A 122 -10.36 -8.75 -5.95
N LYS A 123 -11.18 -7.73 -6.19
CA LYS A 123 -10.78 -6.47 -6.81
C LYS A 123 -9.72 -5.76 -5.96
N ALA A 124 -9.93 -5.62 -4.66
CA ALA A 124 -8.96 -5.00 -3.76
C ALA A 124 -7.60 -5.73 -3.80
N HIS A 125 -7.62 -7.06 -3.72
CA HIS A 125 -6.41 -7.89 -3.83
C HIS A 125 -5.69 -7.76 -5.18
N SER A 126 -6.42 -7.49 -6.26
CA SER A 126 -5.84 -7.37 -7.60
C SER A 126 -4.93 -6.15 -7.74
N TYR A 127 -5.23 -5.05 -7.04
CA TYR A 127 -4.39 -3.86 -7.05
C TYR A 127 -3.01 -4.13 -6.43
N TRP A 128 -2.98 -4.83 -5.28
CA TRP A 128 -1.74 -5.21 -4.60
C TRP A 128 -0.92 -6.19 -5.45
N ARG A 129 -1.56 -7.25 -5.96
CA ARG A 129 -0.91 -8.22 -6.84
C ARG A 129 -0.30 -7.55 -8.08
N SER A 130 -1.05 -6.66 -8.73
CA SER A 130 -0.57 -5.90 -9.89
C SER A 130 0.67 -5.08 -9.55
N ALA A 131 0.70 -4.37 -8.41
CA ALA A 131 1.86 -3.58 -8.01
C ALA A 131 3.10 -4.46 -7.76
N ILE A 132 2.94 -5.58 -7.05
CA ILE A 132 4.03 -6.51 -6.73
C ILE A 132 4.58 -7.15 -8.01
N THR A 133 3.70 -7.67 -8.88
CA THR A 133 4.12 -8.30 -10.14
C THR A 133 4.87 -7.34 -11.04
N ARG A 134 4.44 -6.08 -11.13
CA ARG A 134 5.18 -5.05 -11.89
C ARG A 134 6.54 -4.78 -11.28
N GLY A 135 6.63 -4.57 -9.97
CA GLY A 135 7.92 -4.33 -9.32
C GLY A 135 8.91 -5.49 -9.44
N VAL A 136 8.43 -6.73 -9.51
CA VAL A 136 9.29 -7.89 -9.84
C VAL A 136 9.73 -7.83 -11.30
N ALA A 137 8.82 -7.60 -12.24
CA ALA A 137 9.14 -7.52 -13.67
C ALA A 137 10.10 -6.36 -14.01
N ASP A 138 9.98 -5.24 -13.30
CA ASP A 138 10.81 -4.05 -13.47
C ASP A 138 12.14 -4.14 -12.68
N GLY A 139 12.37 -5.25 -11.95
CA GLY A 139 13.58 -5.49 -11.17
C GLY A 139 13.69 -4.65 -9.88
N GLU A 140 12.62 -3.98 -9.46
CA GLU A 140 12.56 -3.27 -8.17
C GLU A 140 12.57 -4.23 -6.97
N PHE A 141 11.94 -5.40 -7.15
CA PHE A 141 11.79 -6.43 -6.11
C PHE A 141 12.51 -7.72 -6.46
N ARG A 142 12.91 -8.46 -5.42
CA ARG A 142 13.58 -9.75 -5.57
C ARG A 142 12.65 -10.82 -6.16
N GLU A 143 13.20 -11.67 -7.03
CA GLU A 143 12.45 -12.73 -7.73
C GLU A 143 12.38 -14.06 -6.96
N ASP A 144 13.19 -14.23 -5.91
CA ASP A 144 13.30 -15.49 -5.15
C ASP A 144 12.21 -15.65 -4.08
N ILE A 145 11.29 -14.69 -3.99
CA ILE A 145 10.09 -14.76 -3.14
C ILE A 145 8.86 -14.73 -4.05
N ASP A 146 7.97 -15.70 -3.85
CA ASP A 146 6.70 -15.76 -4.55
C ASP A 146 5.85 -14.50 -4.29
N PRO A 147 5.47 -13.74 -5.34
CA PRO A 147 4.64 -12.55 -5.23
C PRO A 147 3.34 -12.75 -4.45
N GLU A 148 2.71 -13.92 -4.56
CA GLU A 148 1.46 -14.20 -3.84
C GLU A 148 1.70 -14.38 -2.34
N GLN A 149 2.80 -15.04 -1.97
CA GLN A 149 3.19 -15.18 -0.56
C GLN A 149 3.53 -13.81 0.04
N PHE A 150 4.29 -12.98 -0.68
CA PHE A 150 4.60 -11.63 -0.24
C PHE A 150 3.34 -10.78 -0.07
N HIS A 151 2.44 -10.78 -1.06
CA HIS A 151 1.15 -10.11 -1.02
C HIS A 151 0.35 -10.50 0.23
N ARG A 152 0.20 -11.80 0.50
CA ARG A 152 -0.53 -12.29 1.68
C ARG A 152 0.09 -11.80 2.98
N LEU A 153 1.41 -11.90 3.13
CA LEU A 153 2.12 -11.49 4.34
C LEU A 153 2.01 -9.98 4.60
N LEU A 154 2.25 -9.16 3.58
CA LEU A 154 2.16 -7.71 3.69
C LEU A 154 0.73 -7.28 4.05
N ARG A 155 -0.26 -7.78 3.30
CA ARG A 155 -1.67 -7.45 3.52
C ARG A 155 -2.16 -7.88 4.90
N GLU A 156 -1.78 -9.07 5.35
CA GLU A 156 -2.13 -9.55 6.69
C GLU A 156 -1.53 -8.65 7.77
N SER A 157 -0.28 -8.25 7.59
CA SER A 157 0.41 -7.35 8.54
C SER A 157 -0.27 -5.99 8.62
N VAL A 158 -0.72 -5.43 7.49
CA VAL A 158 -1.48 -4.16 7.44
C VAL A 158 -2.78 -4.26 8.24
N TRP A 159 -3.63 -5.25 7.95
CA TRP A 159 -4.94 -5.36 8.59
C TRP A 159 -4.86 -5.85 10.05
N SER A 160 -3.87 -6.67 10.39
CA SER A 160 -3.57 -7.05 11.77
C SER A 160 -3.11 -5.83 12.57
N THR A 161 -2.27 -4.96 11.99
CA THR A 161 -1.86 -3.69 12.62
C THR A 161 -3.06 -2.78 12.85
N VAL A 162 -3.95 -2.62 11.86
CA VAL A 162 -5.21 -1.88 12.02
C VAL A 162 -6.03 -2.42 13.21
N ALA A 163 -6.19 -3.74 13.29
CA ALA A 163 -6.96 -4.37 14.36
C ALA A 163 -6.35 -4.13 15.74
N GLN A 164 -5.02 -4.26 15.86
CA GLN A 164 -4.30 -4.15 17.12
C GLN A 164 -4.19 -2.71 17.64
N TYR A 165 -4.06 -1.73 16.73
CA TYR A 165 -3.84 -0.32 17.09
C TYR A 165 -5.07 0.57 16.88
N ARG A 166 -6.25 -0.01 16.62
CA ARG A 166 -7.49 0.73 16.29
C ARG A 166 -7.73 2.00 17.16
N PRO A 167 -7.61 1.97 18.51
CA PRO A 167 -7.86 3.16 19.33
C PRO A 167 -6.86 4.30 19.16
N GLN A 168 -5.65 3.99 18.66
CA GLN A 168 -4.52 4.92 18.52
C GLN A 168 -4.12 5.07 17.04
N LEU A 169 -4.87 4.48 16.11
CA LEU A 169 -4.46 4.35 14.72
C LEU A 169 -4.25 5.71 14.06
N SER A 170 -5.11 6.69 14.34
CA SER A 170 -4.97 8.05 13.81
C SER A 170 -3.68 8.74 14.26
N GLU A 171 -3.22 8.45 15.47
CA GLU A 171 -2.00 9.05 16.04
C GLU A 171 -0.74 8.32 15.56
N LEU A 172 -0.83 7.00 15.36
CA LEU A 172 0.31 6.14 15.05
C LEU A 172 0.42 5.76 13.56
N ALA A 173 -0.55 6.13 12.72
CA ALA A 173 -0.62 5.67 11.31
C ALA A 173 0.67 5.92 10.55
N GLU A 174 1.25 7.12 10.64
CA GLU A 174 2.48 7.46 9.94
C GLU A 174 3.66 6.59 10.40
N ASP A 175 3.81 6.40 11.72
CA ASP A 175 4.89 5.62 12.32
C ASP A 175 4.76 4.13 11.96
N LEU A 176 3.55 3.59 12.10
CA LEU A 176 3.22 2.21 11.74
C LEU A 176 3.46 1.96 10.25
N GLN A 177 3.10 2.92 9.40
CA GLN A 177 3.31 2.81 7.96
C GLN A 177 4.81 2.76 7.66
N ARG A 178 5.59 3.70 8.21
CA ARG A 178 7.06 3.73 8.00
C ARG A 178 7.69 2.41 8.45
N ASN A 179 7.27 1.86 9.58
CA ASN A 179 7.76 0.58 10.08
C ASN A 179 7.41 -0.59 9.16
N LEU A 180 6.15 -0.70 8.70
CA LEU A 180 5.74 -1.75 7.77
C LEU A 180 6.48 -1.65 6.43
N ILE A 181 6.62 -0.44 5.88
CA ILE A 181 7.40 -0.20 4.67
C ILE A 181 8.85 -0.64 4.87
N SER A 182 9.47 -0.29 6.01
CA SER A 182 10.87 -0.64 6.22
C SER A 182 11.07 -2.15 6.39
N VAL A 183 10.22 -2.83 7.15
CA VAL A 183 10.32 -4.29 7.34
C VAL A 183 10.04 -5.04 6.04
N PHE A 184 8.94 -4.71 5.36
CA PHE A 184 8.47 -5.47 4.20
C PHE A 184 9.11 -5.01 2.90
N LEU A 185 9.09 -3.71 2.59
CA LEU A 185 9.57 -3.23 1.28
C LEU A 185 11.09 -3.10 1.23
N ASP A 186 11.76 -2.65 2.30
CA ASP A 186 13.24 -2.62 2.27
C ASP A 186 13.83 -4.04 2.35
N GLY A 187 13.14 -4.99 3.01
CA GLY A 187 13.50 -6.42 3.02
C GLY A 187 13.18 -7.17 1.72
N PHE A 188 12.25 -6.66 0.93
CA PHE A 188 11.80 -7.24 -0.36
C PHE A 188 12.44 -6.56 -1.58
N ALA A 189 13.09 -5.41 -1.40
CA ALA A 189 13.85 -4.72 -2.44
C ALA A 189 14.91 -5.63 -3.07
N ALA A 190 15.16 -5.43 -4.37
CA ALA A 190 16.23 -6.12 -5.07
C ALA A 190 17.59 -5.92 -4.34
N ARG A 191 18.31 -7.02 -4.14
CA ARG A 191 19.67 -7.00 -3.57
C ARG A 191 20.68 -6.83 -4.70
N SER A 192 21.62 -5.90 -4.56
CA SER A 192 22.84 -5.97 -5.37
C SER A 192 23.74 -7.12 -4.88
N VAL A 193 24.66 -7.57 -5.74
CA VAL A 193 25.60 -8.68 -5.46
C VAL A 193 26.46 -8.42 -4.21
N ASP A 194 26.59 -7.17 -3.76
CA ASP A 194 27.35 -6.76 -2.57
C ASP A 194 26.48 -6.44 -1.33
N GLY A 195 25.16 -6.69 -1.39
CA GLY A 195 24.26 -6.55 -0.22
C GLY A 195 23.68 -5.14 0.01
N GLU A 196 23.95 -4.16 -0.85
CA GLU A 196 23.29 -2.84 -0.83
C GLU A 196 21.95 -2.87 -1.60
N PRO A 197 20.86 -2.26 -1.09
CA PRO A 197 19.57 -2.17 -1.79
C PRO A 197 19.69 -1.40 -3.12
N VAL A 198 19.22 -2.00 -4.23
CA VAL A 198 19.30 -1.43 -5.60
C VAL A 198 18.59 -0.08 -5.71
N ALA A 199 17.49 0.13 -4.98
CA ALA A 199 16.75 1.40 -4.96
C ALA A 199 17.60 2.59 -4.44
N ARG A 200 18.60 2.32 -3.60
CA ARG A 200 19.53 3.35 -3.08
C ARG A 200 20.54 3.78 -4.14
N ILE A 201 20.95 2.85 -5.00
CA ILE A 201 21.83 3.12 -6.16
C ILE A 201 21.05 3.95 -7.17
N ALA A 202 19.85 3.53 -7.56
CA ALA A 202 19.00 4.22 -8.55
C ALA A 202 18.65 5.67 -8.15
N ARG A 203 18.31 5.93 -6.88
CA ARG A 203 18.11 7.30 -6.38
C ARG A 203 19.38 8.15 -6.39
N ARG A 204 20.55 7.52 -6.24
CA ARG A 204 21.84 8.23 -6.30
C ARG A 204 22.22 8.57 -7.74
N THR A 205 21.94 7.69 -8.69
CA THR A 205 22.09 7.96 -10.13
C THR A 205 21.11 9.04 -10.61
N ALA A 206 19.82 8.92 -10.28
CA ALA A 206 18.81 9.91 -10.68
C ALA A 206 19.05 11.30 -10.06
N LYS A 207 19.54 11.36 -8.80
CA LYS A 207 19.93 12.64 -8.17
C LYS A 207 21.22 13.22 -8.77
N LYS A 208 22.11 12.37 -9.31
CA LYS A 208 23.32 12.80 -10.02
C LYS A 208 22.97 13.34 -11.42
N GLU A 209 22.06 12.66 -12.13
CA GLU A 209 21.56 13.07 -13.44
C GLU A 209 20.69 14.34 -13.40
N ALA A 210 19.93 14.55 -12.32
CA ALA A 210 19.16 15.78 -12.13
C ALA A 210 20.02 16.99 -11.67
N GLN A 211 21.31 16.81 -11.38
CA GLN A 211 22.20 17.87 -10.87
C GLN A 211 23.37 18.23 -11.79
N THR A 212 23.57 17.57 -12.93
CA THR A 212 24.58 17.94 -13.95
C THR A 212 23.90 18.70 -15.10
N GLU A 213 23.89 20.02 -15.07
CA GLU A 213 24.91 20.93 -15.63
C GLU A 213 24.81 21.10 -17.15
N SER A 214 24.86 22.37 -17.59
CA SER A 214 24.74 22.79 -18.99
C SER A 214 25.70 21.99 -19.90
N PRO A 215 25.33 21.68 -21.16
CA PRO A 215 26.19 20.96 -22.12
C PRO A 215 27.61 21.54 -22.27
N ASP A 216 27.79 22.83 -21.99
CA ASP A 216 29.09 23.50 -22.01
C ASP A 216 30.01 23.09 -20.84
N SER A 217 29.46 22.73 -19.68
CA SER A 217 30.21 22.23 -18.51
C SER A 217 30.74 20.82 -18.76
N GLU A 218 29.89 19.95 -19.31
CA GLU A 218 30.23 18.57 -19.64
C GLU A 218 31.33 18.50 -20.73
N LEU A 219 31.26 19.39 -21.72
CA LEU A 219 32.33 19.55 -22.73
C LEU A 219 33.63 20.14 -22.15
N ALA A 220 33.57 20.93 -21.08
CA ALA A 220 34.74 21.47 -20.41
C ALA A 220 35.44 20.42 -19.53
N GLU A 221 34.68 19.62 -18.78
CA GLU A 221 35.21 18.49 -18.00
C GLU A 221 35.81 17.42 -18.91
N LEU A 222 35.13 17.02 -19.98
CA LEU A 222 35.66 16.05 -20.95
C LEU A 222 36.97 16.52 -21.59
N ARG A 223 37.15 17.84 -21.80
CA ARG A 223 38.42 18.40 -22.30
C ARG A 223 39.52 18.34 -21.24
N SER A 224 39.18 18.64 -19.99
CA SER A 224 40.11 18.54 -18.86
C SER A 224 40.63 17.10 -18.68
N ASP A 225 39.73 16.13 -18.68
CA ASP A 225 40.05 14.70 -18.51
C ASP A 225 40.93 14.18 -19.65
N VAL A 226 40.66 14.61 -20.88
CA VAL A 226 41.48 14.26 -22.05
C VAL A 226 42.90 14.83 -21.95
N ASP A 227 43.07 16.03 -21.41
CA ASP A 227 44.38 16.65 -21.25
C ASP A 227 45.18 16.04 -20.09
N GLU A 228 44.50 15.63 -19.03
CA GLU A 228 45.11 14.87 -17.93
C GLU A 228 45.61 13.50 -18.40
N LEU A 229 44.79 12.75 -19.16
CA LEU A 229 45.19 11.48 -19.76
C LEU A 229 46.39 11.62 -20.71
N LYS A 230 46.44 12.68 -21.53
CA LYS A 230 47.61 12.98 -22.37
C LYS A 230 48.85 13.32 -21.55
N SER A 231 48.71 13.89 -20.36
CA SER A 231 49.84 14.11 -19.44
C SER A 231 50.38 12.79 -18.92
N VAL A 232 49.51 11.92 -18.42
CA VAL A 232 49.86 10.59 -17.89
C VAL A 232 50.54 9.74 -18.98
N ILE A 233 50.02 9.75 -20.21
CA ILE A 233 50.63 9.01 -21.33
C ILE A 233 52.04 9.53 -21.65
N ARG A 234 52.28 10.85 -21.56
CA ARG A 234 53.62 11.43 -21.76
C ARG A 234 54.60 11.02 -20.67
N GLU A 235 54.16 10.98 -19.41
CA GLU A 235 54.97 10.54 -18.27
C GLU A 235 55.29 9.05 -18.32
N LEU A 236 54.33 8.21 -18.69
CA LEU A 236 54.57 6.78 -18.90
C LEU A 236 55.53 6.56 -20.07
N SER A 237 55.37 7.30 -21.16
CA SER A 237 56.26 7.23 -22.33
C SER A 237 57.68 7.76 -22.05
N SER A 238 57.86 8.66 -21.08
CA SER A 238 59.19 9.11 -20.64
C SER A 238 59.83 8.07 -19.72
N SER A 239 59.06 7.49 -18.81
CA SER A 239 59.48 6.45 -17.87
C SER A 239 59.92 5.17 -18.59
N ILE A 240 59.16 4.72 -19.60
CA ILE A 240 59.54 3.57 -20.44
C ILE A 240 60.86 3.84 -21.18
N ARG A 241 61.06 5.05 -21.70
CA ARG A 241 62.32 5.43 -22.38
C ARG A 241 63.52 5.49 -21.43
N GLN A 242 63.32 5.79 -20.15
CA GLN A 242 64.39 5.75 -19.15
C GLN A 242 64.78 4.32 -18.78
N LEU A 243 63.82 3.39 -18.77
CA LEU A 243 64.06 1.97 -18.51
C LEU A 243 64.71 1.21 -19.68
N GLN A 244 64.67 1.78 -20.89
CA GLN A 244 65.25 1.20 -22.11
C GLN A 244 66.63 1.77 -22.47
N LYS A 245 67.21 2.65 -21.65
CA LYS A 245 68.61 3.06 -21.82
C LYS A 245 69.53 1.96 -21.27
N PRO A 246 70.53 1.52 -22.06
CA PRO A 246 71.44 0.44 -21.68
C PRO A 246 72.34 0.81 -20.50
#